data_AF-A0AAU7R8N5-F1
#
_entry.id   AF-A0AAU7R8N5-F1
#
_cell.length_a   1.000
_cell.length_b   1.000
_cell.length_c   1.000
_cell.angle_alpha   90.00
_cell.angle_beta   90.00
_cell.angle_gamma   90.00
#
_symmetry.space_group_name_H-M   'P 1'
#
loop_
_entity.id
_entity.type
_entity.pdbx_description
1 polymer ?
#
loop_
_entity_poly.entity_id
_entity_poly.type
_entity_poly.pdbx_seq_one_letter_code
_entity_poly.pdbx_strand_id
1 'polypeptide(L)' 'MDSADAGADIDYLQSIERLAHVVVEEAAQEGWLAFMIDKEVGRTRLQRSINALARELRIVHFDGDGCLGHE' A
#
# COMPACT_ATOMS: atom_id res chain seq x y z
N MET A 1 -17.02 5.08 -23.50
CA MET A 1 -16.17 5.68 -22.46
C MET A 1 -15.09 6.42 -23.22
N ASP A 2 -15.06 7.74 -23.10
CA ASP A 2 -14.20 8.59 -23.92
C ASP A 2 -12.74 8.40 -23.50
N SER A 3 -11.79 8.38 -24.45
CA SER A 3 -10.39 8.03 -24.15
C SER A 3 -9.70 9.02 -23.21
N ALA A 4 -10.25 10.23 -23.06
CA ALA A 4 -9.80 11.24 -22.08
C ALA A 4 -10.20 10.91 -20.63
N ASP A 5 -11.31 10.20 -20.42
CA ASP A 5 -11.83 9.78 -19.12
C ASP A 5 -10.94 8.69 -18.50
N ALA A 6 -10.51 7.74 -19.34
CA ALA A 6 -9.61 6.67 -18.94
C ALA A 6 -8.23 7.18 -18.48
N GLY A 7 -7.73 8.29 -19.05
CA GLY A 7 -6.47 8.89 -18.62
C GLY A 7 -6.57 9.53 -17.23
N ALA A 8 -7.66 10.25 -16.97
CA ALA A 8 -7.91 10.87 -15.67
C ALA A 8 -8.16 9.83 -14.57
N ASP A 9 -8.86 8.74 -14.89
CA ASP A 9 -9.06 7.62 -13.96
C ASP A 9 -7.74 6.97 -13.54
N ILE A 10 -6.80 6.79 -14.48
CA ILE A 10 -5.47 6.24 -14.18
C ILE A 10 -4.66 7.19 -13.31
N ASP A 11 -4.65 8.50 -13.62
CA ASP A 11 -3.93 9.49 -12.82
C ASP A 11 -4.44 9.55 -11.38
N TYR A 12 -5.76 9.43 -11.21
CA TYR A 12 -6.40 9.36 -9.90
C TYR A 12 -5.97 8.12 -9.11
N LEU A 13 -6.00 6.94 -9.73
CA LEU A 13 -5.59 5.68 -9.11
C LEU A 13 -4.10 5.71 -8.71
N GLN A 14 -3.23 6.21 -9.60
CA GLN A 14 -1.80 6.40 -9.29
C GLN A 14 -1.59 7.36 -8.11
N SER A 15 -2.42 8.41 -7.99
CA SER A 15 -2.33 9.31 -6.84
C SER A 15 -2.72 8.62 -5.53
N ILE A 16 -3.75 7.77 -5.54
CA ILE A 16 -4.14 6.97 -4.38
C ILE A 16 -3.02 6.02 -3.98
N GLU A 17 -2.42 5.33 -4.95
CA GLU A 17 -1.33 4.39 -4.71
C GLU A 17 -0.12 5.09 -4.08
N ARG A 18 0.31 6.24 -4.62
CA ARG A 18 1.38 7.05 -4.01
C ARG A 18 1.07 7.45 -2.56
N LEU A 19 -0.16 7.87 -2.27
CA LEU A 19 -0.57 8.21 -0.90
C LEU A 19 -0.56 6.97 0.02
N ALA A 20 -0.96 5.81 -0.51
CA ALA A 20 -0.95 4.56 0.24
C ALA A 20 0.48 4.14 0.62
N HIS A 21 1.44 4.28 -0.30
CA HIS A 21 2.87 4.07 -0.01
C HIS A 21 3.38 5.01 1.10
N VAL A 22 3.09 6.30 1.01
CA VAL A 22 3.48 7.28 2.05
C VAL A 22 2.93 6.89 3.42
N VAL A 23 1.65 6.51 3.51
CA VAL A 23 1.05 6.06 4.78
C VAL A 23 1.78 4.85 5.36
N VAL A 24 2.14 3.88 4.51
CA VAL A 24 2.86 2.68 4.95
C VAL A 24 4.29 3.00 5.38
N GLU A 25 4.99 3.88 4.66
CA GLU A 25 6.34 4.33 5.01
C GLU A 25 6.37 5.07 6.35
N GLU A 26 5.47 6.03 6.56
CA GLU A 26 5.35 6.76 7.84
C GLU A 26 5.01 5.81 9.00
N ALA A 27 4.08 4.88 8.78
CA ALA A 27 3.77 3.85 9.78
C ALA A 27 4.97 2.93 10.09
N ALA A 28 5.87 2.70 9.12
CA ALA A 28 7.12 1.98 9.36
C ALA A 28 8.06 2.78 10.27
N GLN A 29 8.19 4.08 10.05
CA GLN A 29 9.01 4.97 10.90
C GLN A 29 8.50 5.02 12.34
N GLU A 30 7.19 4.93 12.55
CA GLU A 30 6.60 4.85 13.88
C GLU A 30 6.67 3.44 14.52
N GLY A 31 7.22 2.45 13.82
CA GLY A 31 7.30 1.07 14.31
C GLY A 31 5.95 0.37 14.39
N TRP A 32 4.97 0.78 13.56
CA TRP A 32 3.64 0.19 13.54
C TRP A 32 3.57 -1.11 12.75
N LEU A 33 4.44 -1.25 11.74
CA LEU A 33 4.40 -2.38 10.83
C LEU A 33 4.70 -3.71 11.52
N ALA A 34 3.69 -4.59 11.48
CA ALA A 34 3.74 -5.94 12.00
C ALA A 34 3.36 -6.91 10.89
N PHE A 35 4.36 -7.44 10.20
CA PHE A 35 4.15 -8.27 9.01
C PHE A 35 3.62 -9.68 9.32
N MET A 36 3.70 -10.12 10.57
CA MET A 36 3.17 -11.40 11.03
C MET A 36 1.95 -11.16 11.95
N ILE A 37 0.91 -11.99 11.81
CA ILE A 37 -0.39 -11.83 12.50
C ILE A 37 -0.23 -11.90 14.04
N ASP A 38 0.70 -12.71 14.53
CA ASP A 38 1.04 -12.83 15.96
C ASP A 38 1.62 -11.53 16.54
N LYS A 39 2.17 -10.65 15.70
CA LYS A 39 2.71 -9.34 16.08
C LYS A 39 1.67 -8.22 16.07
N GLU A 40 0.40 -8.50 15.76
CA GLU A 40 -0.69 -7.51 15.83
C GLU A 40 -1.36 -7.43 17.21
N VAL A 41 -0.98 -8.29 18.17
CA VAL A 41 -1.47 -8.24 19.54
C VAL A 41 -1.12 -6.88 20.18
N GLY A 42 -2.13 -6.19 20.72
CA GLY A 42 -1.98 -4.87 21.33
C GLY A 42 -2.04 -3.69 20.35
N ARG A 43 -2.17 -3.92 19.05
CA ARG A 43 -2.35 -2.85 18.05
C ARG A 43 -3.77 -2.30 18.03
N THR A 44 -3.90 -1.02 17.72
CA THR A 44 -5.21 -0.37 17.52
C THR A 44 -5.88 -0.85 16.24
N ARG A 45 -7.18 -0.57 16.07
CA ARG A 45 -7.91 -0.89 14.83
C ARG A 45 -7.27 -0.22 13.61
N LEU A 46 -6.86 1.04 13.73
CA LEU A 46 -6.20 1.78 12.65
C LEU A 46 -4.86 1.15 12.27
N GLN A 47 -4.02 0.80 13.25
CA GLN A 47 -2.74 0.14 13.01
C GLN A 47 -2.91 -1.19 12.29
N ARG A 48 -3.92 -2.00 12.65
CA ARG A 48 -4.22 -3.25 11.92
C ARG A 48 -4.65 -3.01 10.47
N SER A 49 -5.46 -1.99 10.22
CA SER A 49 -5.84 -1.62 8.85
C SER A 49 -4.64 -1.16 8.02
N ILE A 50 -3.72 -0.40 8.61
CA ILE A 50 -2.47 0.02 7.95
C ILE A 50 -1.56 -1.18 7.68
N ASN A 51 -1.45 -2.13 8.62
CA ASN A 51 -0.69 -3.36 8.40
C ASN A 51 -1.29 -4.23 7.30
N ALA A 52 -2.63 -4.27 7.17
CA ALA A 52 -3.29 -4.92 6.05
C ALA A 52 -2.93 -4.24 4.72
N LEU A 53 -3.04 -2.91 4.65
CA LEU A 53 -2.64 -2.14 3.47
C LEU A 53 -1.17 -2.39 3.09
N ALA A 54 -0.26 -2.39 4.06
CA ALA A 54 1.16 -2.65 3.86
C ALA A 54 1.43 -4.06 3.31
N ARG A 55 0.65 -5.06 3.72
CA ARG A 55 0.75 -6.42 3.16
C ARG A 55 0.29 -6.48 1.71
N GLU A 56 -0.85 -5.86 1.40
CA GLU A 56 -1.36 -5.82 0.03
C GLU A 56 -0.37 -5.12 -0.91
N LEU A 57 0.13 -3.94 -0.54
CA LEU A 57 1.14 -3.22 -1.34
C LEU A 57 2.47 -3.97 -1.50
N ARG A 58 2.79 -4.90 -0.58
CA ARG A 58 4.02 -5.71 -0.65
C ARG A 58 3.85 -6.99 -1.47
N ILE A 59 2.63 -7.53 -1.52
CA ILE A 59 2.31 -8.80 -2.18
C ILE A 59 1.82 -8.57 -3.60
N VAL A 60 1.03 -7.52 -3.82
CA VAL A 60 0.52 -7.15 -5.13
C VAL A 60 1.60 -6.36 -5.85
N HIS A 61 2.34 -7.06 -6.70
CA HIS A 61 3.22 -6.45 -7.68
C HIS A 61 2.44 -6.23 -8.98
N PHE A 62 2.52 -5.01 -9.52
CA PHE A 62 2.08 -4.73 -10.87
C PHE A 62 3.29 -4.64 -11.79
N ASP A 63 3.24 -5.30 -12.95
CA ASP A 63 4.34 -5.21 -13.93
C ASP A 63 4.56 -3.75 -14.35
N GLY A 64 5.68 -3.18 -13.92
CA GLY A 64 6.04 -1.78 -14.18
C GLY A 64 5.93 -0.84 -12.97
N ASP A 65 5.60 -1.34 -11.77
CA ASP A 65 5.61 -0.57 -10.51
C ASP A 65 7.03 -0.27 -9.97
N GLY A 66 8.07 -0.82 -10.61
CA GLY A 66 9.47 -0.60 -10.24
C GLY A 66 9.97 -1.47 -9.09
N CYS A 67 9.17 -2.44 -8.62
CA CYS A 67 9.64 -3.44 -7.67
C CYS A 67 10.68 -4.37 -8.34
N LEU A 68 11.80 -4.59 -7.65
CA LEU A 68 12.76 -5.63 -8.03
C LEU A 68 12.01 -6.96 -7.95
N GLY A 69 11.92 -7.66 -9.08
CA GLY A 69 11.24 -8.95 -9.17
C GLY A 69 11.65 -9.86 -8.02
N HIS A 70 10.67 -10.21 -7.17
CA HIS A 70 10.87 -11.31 -6.24
C HIS A 70 10.91 -12.60 -7.08
N GLU A 71 12.10 -13.20 -7.20
CA GLU A 71 12.28 -14.60 -7.61
C GLU A 71 11.73 -15.57 -6.56
#